data_AF-A0A7Z2ZR14-F1
#
_entry.id   AF-A0A7Z2ZR14-F1
#
_cell.length_a   1.000
_cell.length_b   1.000
_cell.length_c   1.000
_cell.angle_alpha   90.00
_cell.angle_beta   90.00
_cell.angle_gamma   90.00
#
_symmetry.space_group_name_H-M   'P 1'
#
loop_
_entity.id
_entity.type
_entity.pdbx_description
1 polymer ?
#
loop_
_entity_poly.entity_id
_entity_poly.type
_entity_poly.pdbx_seq_one_letter_code
_entity_poly.pdbx_strand_id
1 'polypeptide(L)'
;MKETEVIKIMAMITTAYPSREWDEKQTKLWVEMLTGTPYYIAQDNVVEHIKTSKFPPTIAEVIQYEPEISMDPEIYHRNKQIAHQQWVAAGGDPEAFIFGADKLDKKLNNKLLN
;
A
#
# COMPACT_ATOMS: atom_id res chain seq x y z
N MET A 1 2.04 6.09 -13.98
CA MET A 1 1.92 4.82 -14.74
C MET A 1 1.66 5.11 -16.22
N LYS A 2 1.60 4.10 -17.09
CA LYS A 2 1.23 4.25 -18.53
C LYS A 2 -0.29 4.35 -18.70
N GLU A 3 -0.73 4.94 -19.81
CA GLU A 3 -2.17 5.05 -20.15
C GLU A 3 -2.89 3.69 -20.17
N THR A 4 -2.25 2.66 -20.73
CA THR A 4 -2.80 1.29 -20.74
C THR A 4 -3.00 0.71 -19.34
N GLU A 5 -2.22 1.15 -18.36
CA GLU A 5 -2.37 0.76 -16.96
C GLU A 5 -3.52 1.53 -16.28
N VAL A 6 -3.69 2.81 -16.62
CA VAL A 6 -4.84 3.61 -16.17
C VAL A 6 -6.16 3.00 -16.67
N ILE A 7 -6.20 2.57 -17.94
CA ILE A 7 -7.39 1.90 -18.49
C ILE A 7 -7.73 0.62 -17.71
N LYS A 8 -6.71 -0.14 -17.26
CA LYS A 8 -6.95 -1.31 -16.39
C LYS A 8 -7.56 -0.93 -15.05
N ILE A 9 -7.06 0.12 -14.41
CA ILE A 9 -7.63 0.66 -13.17
C ILE A 9 -9.10 1.07 -13.37
N MET A 10 -9.38 1.83 -14.43
CA MET A 10 -10.75 2.23 -14.75
C MET A 10 -11.66 1.03 -15.02
N ALA A 11 -11.18 0.01 -15.71
CA ALA A 11 -11.92 -1.22 -15.95
C ALA A 11 -12.24 -1.98 -14.65
N MET A 12 -11.32 -2.04 -13.69
CA MET A 12 -11.57 -2.61 -12.36
C MET A 12 -12.69 -1.85 -11.64
N ILE A 13 -12.65 -0.51 -11.68
CA ILE A 13 -13.67 0.34 -11.06
C ILE A 13 -15.03 0.12 -11.73
N THR A 14 -15.12 0.14 -13.06
CA THR A 14 -16.39 -0.12 -13.77
C THR A 14 -16.96 -1.50 -13.48
N THR A 15 -16.09 -2.51 -13.36
CA THR A 15 -16.52 -3.89 -13.06
C THR A 15 -17.10 -3.98 -11.64
N ALA A 16 -16.47 -3.32 -10.66
CA ALA A 16 -16.95 -3.30 -9.28
C ALA A 16 -18.17 -2.39 -9.08
N TYR A 17 -18.29 -1.33 -9.89
CA TYR A 17 -19.36 -0.34 -9.80
C TYR A 17 -20.04 -0.15 -11.17
N PRO A 18 -20.94 -1.06 -11.60
CA PRO A 18 -21.49 -1.06 -12.96
C PRO A 18 -22.28 0.20 -13.35
N SER A 19 -22.77 0.97 -12.38
CA SER A 19 -23.47 2.24 -12.62
C SER A 19 -22.53 3.41 -12.92
N ARG A 20 -21.21 3.19 -12.88
CA ARG A 20 -20.19 4.20 -13.17
C ARG A 20 -19.89 4.20 -14.66
N GLU A 21 -20.22 5.30 -15.32
CA GLU A 21 -19.84 5.55 -16.70
C GLU A 21 -18.59 6.44 -16.76
N TRP A 22 -17.83 6.28 -17.85
CA TRP A 22 -16.64 7.07 -18.14
C TRP A 22 -16.81 7.78 -19.47
N ASP A 23 -16.61 9.10 -19.47
CA ASP A 23 -16.46 9.86 -20.70
C ASP A 23 -14.98 10.07 -21.06
N GLU A 24 -14.74 10.61 -22.25
CA GLU A 24 -13.39 10.85 -22.76
C GLU A 24 -12.62 11.90 -21.91
N LYS A 25 -13.32 12.91 -21.36
CA LYS A 25 -12.71 13.95 -20.55
C LYS A 25 -12.25 13.39 -19.20
N GLN A 26 -13.07 12.53 -18.60
CA GLN A 26 -12.76 11.82 -17.37
C GLN A 26 -11.57 10.87 -17.60
N THR A 27 -11.55 10.15 -18.71
CA THR A 27 -10.42 9.27 -19.05
C THR A 27 -9.11 10.06 -19.15
N LYS A 28 -9.11 11.17 -19.89
CA LYS A 28 -7.94 12.06 -20.00
C LYS A 28 -7.48 12.60 -18.65
N LEU A 29 -8.42 13.05 -17.82
CA LEU A 29 -8.13 13.54 -16.47
C LEU A 29 -7.48 12.44 -15.60
N TRP A 30 -8.01 11.22 -15.64
CA TRP A 30 -7.44 10.10 -14.88
C TRP A 30 -6.02 9.75 -15.35
N VAL A 31 -5.78 9.79 -16.67
CA VAL A 31 -4.44 9.55 -17.24
C VAL A 31 -3.45 10.62 -16.77
N GLU A 32 -3.84 11.89 -16.82
CA GLU A 32 -3.02 13.00 -16.37
C GLU A 32 -2.71 12.88 -14.87
N MET A 33 -3.71 12.64 -14.04
CA MET A 33 -3.56 12.62 -12.59
C MET A 33 -2.80 11.39 -12.07
N LEU A 34 -2.88 10.23 -12.75
CA LEU A 34 -2.14 9.02 -12.39
C LEU A 34 -0.74 8.95 -13.03
N THR A 35 -0.34 10.00 -13.75
CA THR A 35 1.03 10.15 -14.21
C THR A 35 1.95 10.30 -12.99
N GLY A 36 3.05 9.53 -12.95
CA GLY A 36 3.96 9.48 -11.80
C GLY A 36 3.60 8.48 -10.70
N THR A 37 2.33 8.09 -10.54
CA THR A 37 1.94 7.04 -9.58
C THR A 37 2.35 5.65 -10.09
N PRO A 38 3.01 4.80 -9.28
CA PRO A 38 3.28 3.41 -9.65
C PRO A 38 1.98 2.61 -9.77
N TYR A 39 1.88 1.76 -10.81
CA TYR A 39 0.66 0.98 -11.07
C TYR A 39 0.22 0.12 -9.88
N TYR A 40 1.15 -0.58 -9.24
CA TYR A 40 0.84 -1.47 -8.12
C TYR A 40 0.22 -0.73 -6.92
N ILE A 41 0.65 0.50 -6.64
CA ILE A 41 0.06 1.33 -5.56
C ILE A 41 -1.40 1.65 -5.89
N ALA A 42 -1.65 2.17 -7.09
CA ALA A 42 -3.02 2.51 -7.51
C ALA A 42 -3.92 1.27 -7.55
N GLN A 43 -3.39 0.12 -7.97
CA GLN A 43 -4.11 -1.14 -7.98
C GLN A 43 -4.49 -1.57 -6.55
N ASP A 44 -3.55 -1.55 -5.62
CA ASP A 44 -3.79 -1.93 -4.22
C ASP A 44 -4.83 -1.02 -3.57
N ASN A 45 -4.72 0.31 -3.78
CA ASN A 45 -5.68 1.29 -3.29
C ASN A 45 -7.10 1.04 -3.81
N VAL A 46 -7.23 0.76 -5.11
CA VAL A 46 -8.53 0.44 -5.73
C VAL A 46 -9.11 -0.84 -5.16
N VAL A 47 -8.29 -1.88 -4.98
CA VAL A 47 -8.73 -3.15 -4.38
C VAL A 47 -9.22 -2.95 -2.96
N GLU A 48 -8.50 -2.16 -2.16
CA GLU A 48 -8.89 -1.89 -0.77
C GLU A 48 -10.17 -1.04 -0.71
N HIS A 49 -10.29 -0.03 -1.55
CA HIS A 49 -11.49 0.80 -1.65
C HIS A 49 -12.72 -0.04 -2.05
N ILE A 50 -12.58 -0.95 -3.01
CA ILE A 50 -13.68 -1.86 -3.43
C ILE A 50 -14.18 -2.72 -2.27
N LYS A 51 -13.29 -3.19 -1.39
CA LYS A 51 -13.67 -4.02 -0.24
C LYS A 51 -14.40 -3.24 0.85
N THR A 52 -14.10 -1.95 0.99
CA THR A 52 -14.49 -1.15 2.15
C THR A 52 -15.57 -0.12 1.83
N SER A 53 -15.77 0.22 0.55
CA SER A 53 -16.68 1.27 0.11
C SER A 53 -17.73 0.78 -0.88
N LYS A 54 -18.96 1.21 -0.63
CA LYS A 54 -20.11 0.98 -1.52
C LYS A 54 -20.14 1.95 -2.71
N PHE A 55 -19.33 3.00 -2.70
CA PHE A 55 -19.32 4.04 -3.72
C PHE A 55 -18.02 4.00 -4.54
N PRO A 56 -18.07 4.34 -5.85
CA PRO A 56 -16.89 4.36 -6.70
C PRO A 56 -15.80 5.28 -6.12
N PRO A 57 -14.52 4.90 -6.20
CA PRO A 57 -13.43 5.76 -5.76
C PRO A 57 -13.30 7.00 -6.65
N THR A 58 -12.82 8.05 -6.03
CA THR A 58 -12.30 9.26 -6.64
C THR A 58 -10.83 9.07 -7.01
N ILE A 59 -10.30 9.95 -7.87
CA ILE A 59 -8.88 9.95 -8.23
C ILE A 59 -7.98 10.07 -6.99
N ALA A 60 -8.40 10.88 -6.00
CA ALA A 60 -7.62 11.11 -4.79
C ALA A 60 -7.40 9.80 -4.01
N GLU A 61 -8.45 9.00 -3.83
CA GLU A 61 -8.37 7.70 -3.14
C GLU A 61 -7.48 6.71 -3.87
N VAL A 62 -7.41 6.79 -5.21
CA VAL A 62 -6.53 5.93 -6.01
C VAL A 62 -5.07 6.40 -5.98
N ILE A 63 -4.83 7.72 -5.97
CA ILE A 63 -3.48 8.29 -5.93
C ILE A 63 -2.82 8.10 -4.57
N GLN A 64 -3.60 8.01 -3.48
CA GLN A 64 -3.10 7.99 -2.10
C GLN A 64 -1.84 7.13 -1.98
N TYR A 65 -0.71 7.82 -1.99
CA TYR A 65 0.54 7.26 -1.56
C TYR A 65 0.56 7.55 -0.08
N GLU A 66 -0.05 6.67 0.72
CA GLU A 66 0.37 6.62 2.11
C GLU A 66 1.85 6.24 2.04
N PRO A 67 2.80 7.14 2.40
CA PRO A 67 4.13 6.67 2.69
C PRO A 67 3.93 5.58 3.72
N GLU A 68 4.44 4.36 3.45
CA GLU A 68 4.56 3.28 4.43
C GLU A 68 4.71 3.93 5.78
N ILE A 69 3.71 3.74 6.68
CA ILE A 69 3.61 4.41 7.97
C ILE A 69 5.04 4.59 8.46
N SER A 70 5.53 5.82 8.31
CA SER A 70 6.88 6.18 8.71
C SER A 70 6.78 6.10 10.21
N MET A 71 7.02 4.91 10.75
CA MET A 71 6.91 4.65 12.17
C MET A 71 7.80 5.69 12.79
N ASP A 72 7.20 6.63 13.51
CA ASP A 72 7.92 7.73 14.11
C ASP A 72 9.18 7.15 14.75
N PRO A 73 10.40 7.65 14.43
CA PRO A 73 11.63 7.07 14.94
C PRO A 73 11.60 6.87 16.45
N GLU A 74 10.93 7.75 17.21
CA GLU A 74 10.75 7.60 18.65
C GLU A 74 9.86 6.40 19.00
N ILE A 75 8.76 6.21 18.27
CA ILE A 75 7.86 5.06 18.44
C ILE A 75 8.59 3.76 18.11
N TYR A 76 9.37 3.74 17.02
CA TYR A 76 10.17 2.57 16.64
C TYR A 76 11.20 2.21 17.71
N HIS A 77 11.99 3.19 18.17
CA HIS A 77 13.00 2.98 19.20
C HIS A 77 12.39 2.53 20.53
N ARG A 78 11.28 3.15 20.94
CA ARG A 78 10.55 2.78 22.14
C ARG A 78 10.03 1.34 22.05
N ASN A 79 9.37 0.96 20.96
CA ASN A 79 8.84 -0.38 20.78
C ASN A 79 9.95 -1.43 20.77
N LYS A 80 11.09 -1.12 20.13
CA LYS A 80 12.28 -1.97 20.11
C LYS A 80 12.85 -2.20 21.51
N GLN A 81 12.94 -1.15 22.33
CA GLN A 81 13.42 -1.24 23.71
C GLN A 81 12.48 -2.05 24.60
N ILE A 82 11.17 -1.81 24.51
CA ILE A 82 10.16 -2.55 25.28
C ILE A 82 10.22 -4.04 24.93
N ALA A 83 10.27 -4.38 23.63
CA ALA A 83 10.34 -5.75 23.18
C ALA A 83 11.65 -6.44 23.60
N HIS A 84 12.79 -5.74 23.55
CA HIS A 84 14.07 -6.26 24.04
C HIS A 84 14.02 -6.55 25.55
N GLN A 85 13.49 -5.61 26.34
CA GLN A 85 13.35 -5.80 27.80
C GLN A 85 12.46 -7.00 28.14
N GLN A 86 11.35 -7.17 27.42
CA GLN A 86 10.45 -8.32 27.60
C GLN A 86 11.12 -9.64 27.23
N TRP A 87 11.90 -9.68 26.14
CA TRP A 87 12.66 -10.85 25.73
C TRP A 87 13.68 -11.29 26.78
N VAL A 88 14.48 -10.34 27.28
CA VAL A 88 15.47 -10.61 28.33
C VAL A 88 14.78 -11.04 29.63
N ALA A 89 13.68 -10.39 30.01
CA ALA A 89 12.90 -10.78 31.19
C ALA A 89 12.30 -12.19 31.08
N ALA A 90 12.01 -12.65 29.87
CA ALA A 90 11.57 -14.02 29.59
C ALA A 90 12.71 -15.05 29.56
N GLY A 91 13.96 -14.63 29.82
CA GLY A 91 15.14 -15.50 29.81
C GLY A 91 15.77 -15.68 28.42
N GLY A 92 15.37 -14.87 27.43
CA GLY A 92 15.99 -14.86 26.11
C GLY A 92 17.38 -14.21 26.12
N ASP A 93 18.25 -14.64 25.20
CA ASP A 93 19.59 -14.08 25.03
C ASP A 93 19.50 -12.65 24.45
N PRO A 94 19.99 -11.60 25.16
CA PRO A 94 19.96 -10.23 24.67
C PRO A 94 20.59 -10.05 23.29
N GLU A 95 21.69 -10.76 23.00
CA GLU A 95 22.45 -10.60 21.75
C GLU A 95 21.77 -11.30 20.56
N ALA A 96 20.85 -12.23 20.83
CA ALA A 96 20.06 -12.93 19.83
C ALA A 96 18.72 -12.22 19.50
N PHE A 97 18.44 -11.07 20.12
CA PHE A 97 17.17 -10.38 19.94
C PHE A 97 17.04 -9.73 18.55
N ILE A 98 15.99 -10.11 17.82
CA ILE A 98 15.65 -9.54 16.50
C ILE A 98 14.27 -8.87 16.58
N PHE A 99 14.24 -7.56 16.39
CA PHE A 99 13.00 -6.78 16.38
C PHE A 99 12.33 -6.81 15.01
N GLY A 100 11.07 -7.27 14.94
CA GLY A 100 10.26 -7.22 13.72
C GLY A 100 10.40 -8.41 12.76
N ALA A 101 10.90 -9.56 13.21
CA ALA A 101 11.15 -10.75 12.39
C ALA A 101 9.90 -11.46 11.80
N ASP A 102 8.74 -10.81 11.72
CA ASP A 102 7.58 -11.39 11.04
C ASP A 102 6.78 -10.30 10.33
N LYS A 103 7.26 -9.92 9.12
CA LYS A 103 6.48 -9.55 7.91
C LYS A 103 7.26 -8.72 6.89
N LEU A 104 8.32 -8.00 7.27
CA LEU A 104 9.09 -7.17 6.33
C LEU A 104 10.13 -7.96 5.51
N ASP A 105 10.82 -8.93 6.11
CA ASP A 105 11.87 -9.71 5.42
C ASP A 105 11.33 -10.64 4.33
N LYS A 106 10.08 -11.09 4.42
CA LYS A 106 9.45 -11.91 3.36
C LYS A 106 9.20 -11.12 2.07
N LYS A 107 8.94 -9.80 2.16
CA LYS A 107 8.73 -8.95 0.97
C LYS A 107 10.04 -8.55 0.29
N LEU A 108 11.10 -8.32 1.06
CA LEU A 108 12.43 -7.98 0.52
C LEU A 108 13.15 -9.19 -0.08
N ASN A 109 13.07 -10.38 0.54
CA ASN A 109 13.72 -11.58 0.01
C ASN A 109 13.07 -12.14 -1.26
N ASN A 110 11.76 -11.93 -1.48
CA ASN A 110 11.10 -12.31 -2.74
C ASN A 110 11.37 -11.37 -3.92
N LYS A 111 12.06 -10.23 -3.69
CA LYS A 111 12.39 -9.25 -4.74
C LYS A 111 13.86 -9.30 -5.20
N LEU A 112 14.68 -10.14 -4.56
CA LEU A 112 16.10 -10.33 -4.88
C LEU A 112 16.41 -11.68 -5.55
N LEU A 113 15.38 -12.46 -5.91
CA LEU A 113 15.51 -13.77 -6.56
C LEU A 113 14.75 -13.88 -7.90
N ASN A 114 14.40 -12.77 -8.55
CA ASN A 114 13.93 -12.75 -9.94
C ASN A 114 14.67 -11.69 -10.75
#